data_AF-A0A8C7BCL2-F1
#
_entry.id   AF-A0A8C7BCL2-F1
#
_cell.length_a   1.000
_cell.length_b   1.000
_cell.length_c   1.000
_cell.angle_alpha   90.00
_cell.angle_beta   90.00
_cell.angle_gamma   90.00
#
_symmetry.space_group_name_H-M   'P 1'
#
loop_
_entity.id
_entity.type
_entity.pdbx_description
1 polymer ?
#
loop_
_entity_poly.entity_id
_entity_poly.type
_entity_poly.pdbx_seq_one_letter_code
_entity_poly.pdbx_strand_id
1 'polypeptide(L)' 'MDPNCSCPTGCSSCCPAGCAKCAQGCICKEASDKCSCCA' A
#
# COMPACT_ATOMS: atom_id res chain seq x y z
N MET A 1 -5.59 -9.49 6.66
CA MET A 1 -5.79 -8.11 6.19
C MET A 1 -5.34 -7.20 7.32
N ASP A 2 -4.18 -6.58 7.17
CA ASP A 2 -3.65 -5.69 8.21
C ASP A 2 -4.56 -4.46 8.34
N PRO A 3 -5.09 -4.13 9.54
CA PRO A 3 -6.04 -3.05 9.73
C PRO A 3 -5.47 -1.64 9.46
N ASN A 4 -4.16 -1.49 9.21
CA ASN A 4 -3.53 -0.22 8.86
C ASN A 4 -3.35 0.00 7.35
N CYS A 5 -3.68 -0.98 6.50
CA CYS A 5 -3.71 -0.78 5.05
C CYS A 5 -5.15 -0.45 4.63
N SER A 6 -5.44 0.79 4.23
CA SER A 6 -6.72 1.17 3.61
C SER A 6 -6.97 0.52 2.23
N CYS A 7 -6.06 -0.38 1.84
CA CYS A 7 -6.03 -1.11 0.60
C CYS A 7 -7.01 -2.30 0.72
N PRO A 8 -8.07 -2.39 -0.11
CA PRO A 8 -9.11 -3.41 0.03
C PRO A 8 -8.61 -4.85 -0.07
N THR A 9 -7.41 -5.08 -0.62
CA THR A 9 -6.77 -6.40 -0.75
C THR A 9 -5.33 -6.44 -0.20
N GLY A 10 -4.90 -5.40 0.53
CA GLY A 10 -3.50 -5.18 0.88
C GLY A 10 -2.76 -4.30 -0.13
N CYS A 11 -1.59 -3.79 0.27
CA CYS A 11 -0.82 -2.79 -0.47
C CYS A 11 -0.24 -3.39 -1.79
N SER A 12 -0.44 -4.69 -2.05
CA SER A 12 0.01 -5.43 -3.25
C SER A 12 -0.66 -5.00 -4.56
N SER A 13 -1.86 -4.41 -4.48
CA SER A 13 -2.58 -3.92 -5.66
C SER A 13 -2.09 -2.55 -6.13
N CYS A 14 -1.38 -1.80 -5.28
CA CYS A 14 -0.97 -0.43 -5.55
C CYS A 14 0.54 -0.23 -5.51
N CYS A 15 1.25 -1.05 -4.73
CA CYS A 15 2.68 -0.98 -4.52
C CYS A 15 3.31 -2.38 -4.65
N PRO A 16 4.57 -2.48 -5.09
CA PRO A 16 5.23 -3.77 -5.27
C PRO A 16 5.37 -4.53 -3.95
N ALA A 17 5.35 -5.87 -4.03
CA ALA A 17 5.58 -6.73 -2.88
C ALA A 17 6.94 -6.38 -2.23
N GLY A 18 6.91 -6.03 -0.94
CA GLY A 18 8.11 -5.59 -0.22
C GLY A 18 8.38 -4.08 -0.27
N CYS A 19 7.39 -3.24 -0.58
CA CYS A 19 7.54 -1.79 -0.51
C CYS A 19 8.07 -1.35 0.87
N ALA A 20 9.27 -0.75 0.91
CA ALA A 20 9.96 -0.37 2.14
C ALA A 20 9.20 0.68 2.96
N LYS A 21 8.44 1.56 2.30
CA LYS A 21 7.54 2.53 2.95
C LYS A 21 6.38 1.80 3.63
N CYS A 22 5.75 0.86 2.93
CA CYS A 22 4.64 0.08 3.46
C CYS A 22 5.06 -0.91 4.56
N ALA A 23 6.31 -1.40 4.53
CA ALA A 23 6.88 -2.27 5.57
C ALA A 23 7.02 -1.57 6.93
N GLN A 24 7.15 -0.23 6.93
CA GLN A 24 7.12 0.59 8.15
C GLN A 24 5.69 1.00 8.54
N GLY A 25 4.77 1.00 7.57
CA GLY A 25 3.35 1.32 7.71
C GLY A 25 2.79 1.80 6.37
N CYS A 26 1.75 1.15 5.84
CA CYS A 26 1.18 1.52 4.54
C CYS A 26 0.47 2.89 4.68
N ILE A 27 1.00 3.92 4.01
CA ILE A 27 0.43 5.27 3.96
C ILE A 27 -0.56 5.45 2.80
N CYS A 28 -0.79 4.39 2.02
CA CYS A 28 -1.63 4.45 0.84
C CYS A 28 -3.08 4.73 1.25
N LYS A 29 -3.55 5.92 0.93
CA LYS A 29 -4.94 6.34 1.17
C LYS A 29 -5.88 5.95 0.03
N GLU A 30 -5.33 5.57 -1.11
CA GLU A 30 -6.07 5.39 -2.35
C GLU A 30 -5.89 3.97 -2.85
N ALA A 31 -7.01 3.32 -3.17
CA ALA A 31 -7.03 2.07 -3.89
C ALA A 31 -6.84 2.35 -5.39
N SER A 32 -5.61 2.68 -5.77
CA SER A 32 -5.23 2.85 -7.18
C SER A 32 -4.21 1.79 -7.56
N ASP A 33 -4.19 1.37 -8.83
CA ASP A 33 -3.22 0.40 -9.38
C ASP A 33 -1.76 0.84 -9.17
N LYS A 34 -1.53 2.16 -9.10
CA LYS A 34 -0.24 2.73 -8.76
C LYS A 34 -0.37 3.83 -7.72
N CYS A 35 0.20 3.58 -6.55
CA CYS A 35 0.32 4.55 -5.46
C CYS A 35 1.39 5.60 -5.79
N SER A 36 1.04 6.87 -5.94
CA SER A 36 2.02 7.96 -6.15
C SER A 36 2.86 8.25 -4.89
N CYS A 37 2.33 7.92 -3.71
CA CYS A 37 3.00 8.09 -2.43
C CYS A 37 4.17 7.11 -2.18
N CYS A 38 4.19 5.97 -2.88
CA CYS A 38 5.26 4.98 -2.76
C CYS A 38 6.03 4.72 -4.06
N ALA A 39 5.86 5.62 -5.05
CA ALA A 39 6.75 5.71 -6.21
C ALA A 39 8.19 6.05 -5.78
#